data_AF-G6C1G5-F1
#
_entry.id   AF-G6C1G5-F1
#
_cell.length_a   1.000
_cell.length_b   1.000
_cell.length_c   1.000
_cell.angle_alpha   90.00
_cell.angle_beta   90.00
_cell.angle_gamma   90.00
#
_symmetry.space_group_name_H-M   'P 1'
#
loop_
_entity.id
_entity.type
_entity.pdbx_description
1 polymer ?
#
loop_
_entity_poly.entity_id
_entity_poly.type
_entity_poly.pdbx_seq_one_letter_code
_entity_poly.pdbx_strand_id
1 'polypeptide(L)'
;MEPEIFSEYDKSKIVHKDMKQKLLDMEAKLVDEANAERDKAIRKQEMINKVFEKPGLIFGVLSSIWGVLMFYIHGIYRRRNRVKNSVGKYLRELPDDSSPALVGGFMTNSINDNEILATIVDLIRRKILRLETSEEKSIITLVGNTEKLSAQERVIVDIYINDFGDGKSLDLKSFGFFQKVPMSTARKFEKWKTIIQSEMNRKDLVFEGFKGMGKNLFYKSLGGIILGTKFFGNILDIESKMFLIIIIMGFILLISLTKARYPRKELAEAKDKWQAFKNFLSDYSQLEEAKITSVHLWEQYFVYAVALGVSEKVVKVYKKALDMGVIDQGVNKFRTSPIFNPMFSRSFSNLNGMVSRTNSRASSTIASSRRSSSSGGGGGFSSGSSGGGGSRGGGGGF
;
A
#
# COMPACT_ATOMS: atom_id res chain seq x y z
N MET A 1 -85.32 -79.68 -28.51
CA MET A 1 -84.37 -78.95 -29.38
C MET A 1 -83.68 -77.95 -28.49
N GLU A 2 -82.41 -78.19 -28.19
CA GLU A 2 -81.51 -77.14 -27.70
C GLU A 2 -80.92 -76.40 -28.91
N PRO A 3 -80.59 -75.11 -28.73
CA PRO A 3 -79.33 -74.64 -29.30
C PRO A 3 -78.53 -73.76 -28.31
N GLU A 4 -77.37 -74.25 -27.93
CA GLU A 4 -76.01 -73.65 -28.08
C GLU A 4 -75.95 -72.44 -29.08
N ILE A 5 -75.24 -71.30 -28.96
CA ILE A 5 -73.97 -70.84 -28.33
C ILE A 5 -73.95 -69.28 -28.30
N PHE A 6 -72.98 -68.69 -27.56
CA PHE A 6 -72.26 -67.40 -27.72
C PHE A 6 -72.65 -66.31 -26.71
N SER A 7 -71.74 -65.63 -26.02
CA SER A 7 -70.27 -65.63 -25.99
C SER A 7 -69.84 -64.88 -24.72
N GLU A 8 -68.63 -65.16 -24.23
CA GLU A 8 -67.98 -64.51 -23.09
C GLU A 8 -68.03 -62.97 -23.20
N TYR A 9 -68.57 -62.33 -22.16
CA TYR A 9 -68.44 -60.88 -21.98
C TYR A 9 -66.99 -60.54 -21.62
N ASP A 10 -66.30 -59.87 -22.55
CA ASP A 10 -64.95 -59.33 -22.35
C ASP A 10 -64.94 -58.27 -21.25
N LYS A 11 -64.41 -58.63 -20.07
CA LYS A 11 -64.30 -57.77 -18.89
C LYS A 11 -63.42 -56.53 -19.11
N SER A 12 -62.68 -56.43 -20.21
CA SER A 12 -61.87 -55.25 -20.55
C SER A 12 -62.70 -54.04 -21.01
N LYS A 13 -64.00 -54.21 -21.28
CA LYS A 13 -64.91 -53.15 -21.75
C LYS A 13 -65.87 -52.60 -20.68
N ILE A 14 -65.66 -52.92 -19.40
CA ILE A 14 -66.43 -52.33 -18.30
C ILE A 14 -65.86 -50.94 -18.01
N VAL A 15 -66.52 -49.90 -18.52
CA VAL A 15 -66.23 -48.52 -18.12
C VAL A 15 -66.68 -48.37 -16.67
N HIS A 16 -65.74 -48.49 -15.73
CA HIS A 16 -65.98 -48.21 -14.31
C HIS A 16 -66.34 -46.73 -14.15
N LYS A 17 -67.65 -46.44 -14.14
CA LYS A 17 -68.22 -45.09 -14.04
C LYS A 17 -67.64 -44.31 -12.85
N ASP A 18 -67.38 -45.01 -11.73
CA ASP A 18 -66.76 -44.44 -10.52
C ASP A 18 -65.25 -44.17 -10.67
N MET A 19 -64.54 -44.94 -11.50
CA MET A 19 -63.11 -44.72 -11.76
C MET A 19 -62.91 -43.52 -12.71
N LYS A 20 -63.81 -43.37 -13.69
CA LYS A 20 -63.87 -42.17 -14.53
C LYS A 20 -64.17 -40.92 -13.71
N GLN A 21 -65.13 -41.00 -12.79
CA GLN A 21 -65.47 -39.87 -11.93
C GLN A 21 -64.31 -39.49 -10.99
N LYS A 22 -63.64 -40.47 -10.37
CA LYS A 22 -62.45 -40.25 -9.54
C LYS A 22 -61.27 -39.64 -10.31
N LEU A 23 -61.08 -40.04 -11.57
CA LEU A 23 -60.06 -39.45 -12.44
C LEU A 23 -60.39 -37.99 -12.76
N LEU A 24 -61.64 -37.68 -13.09
CA LEU A 24 -62.10 -36.31 -13.33
C LEU A 24 -61.96 -35.41 -12.09
N ASP A 25 -62.27 -35.93 -10.90
CA ASP A 25 -62.12 -35.19 -9.65
C ASP A 25 -60.63 -34.97 -9.29
N MET A 26 -59.76 -35.92 -9.63
CA MET A 26 -58.30 -35.80 -9.47
C MET A 26 -57.71 -34.78 -10.46
N GLU A 27 -58.15 -34.79 -11.72
CA GLU A 27 -57.78 -33.80 -12.72
C GLU A 27 -58.24 -32.41 -12.32
N ALA A 28 -59.48 -32.26 -11.83
CA ALA A 28 -59.99 -30.99 -11.32
C ALA A 28 -59.13 -30.45 -10.16
N LYS A 29 -58.75 -31.32 -9.20
CA LYS A 29 -57.87 -30.93 -8.10
C LYS A 29 -56.47 -30.52 -8.55
N LEU A 30 -55.89 -31.23 -9.54
CA LEU A 30 -54.59 -30.88 -10.11
C LEU A 30 -54.65 -29.56 -10.89
N VAL A 31 -55.76 -29.29 -11.59
CA VAL A 31 -56.00 -28.02 -12.27
C VAL A 31 -56.13 -26.88 -11.27
N ASP A 32 -56.86 -27.09 -10.17
CA ASP A 32 -57.00 -26.09 -9.10
C ASP A 32 -55.66 -25.82 -8.40
N GLU A 33 -54.86 -26.85 -8.15
CA GLU A 33 -53.50 -26.71 -7.58
C GLU A 33 -52.56 -25.96 -8.53
N ALA A 34 -52.57 -26.32 -9.82
CA ALA A 34 -51.79 -25.62 -10.85
C ALA A 34 -52.22 -24.16 -11.03
N ASN A 35 -53.54 -23.87 -10.96
CA ASN A 35 -54.06 -22.51 -11.01
C ASN A 35 -53.68 -21.71 -9.76
N ALA A 36 -53.73 -22.32 -8.57
CA ALA A 36 -53.28 -21.69 -7.33
C ALA A 36 -51.77 -21.39 -7.34
N GLU A 37 -50.95 -22.25 -7.93
CA GLU A 37 -49.51 -21.99 -8.12
C GLU A 37 -49.26 -20.86 -9.12
N ARG A 38 -49.99 -20.84 -10.24
CA ARG A 38 -49.93 -19.74 -11.23
C ARG A 38 -50.34 -18.41 -10.60
N ASP A 39 -51.40 -18.37 -9.81
CA ASP A 39 -51.85 -17.15 -9.14
C ASP A 39 -50.85 -16.65 -8.09
N LYS A 40 -50.14 -17.57 -7.41
CA LYS A 40 -49.03 -17.19 -6.51
C LYS A 40 -47.86 -16.61 -7.31
N ALA A 41 -47.53 -17.19 -8.46
CA ALA A 41 -46.47 -16.69 -9.33
C ALA A 41 -46.82 -15.32 -9.92
N ILE A 42 -48.05 -15.12 -10.41
CA ILE A 42 -48.53 -13.85 -10.95
C ILE A 42 -48.53 -12.77 -9.86
N ARG A 43 -49.08 -13.05 -8.67
CA ARG A 43 -49.05 -12.09 -7.55
C ARG A 43 -47.63 -11.72 -7.14
N LYS A 44 -46.71 -12.69 -7.13
CA LYS A 44 -45.28 -12.44 -6.86
C LYS A 44 -44.67 -11.53 -7.94
N GLN A 45 -45.00 -11.76 -9.20
CA GLN A 45 -44.53 -10.95 -10.33
C GLN A 45 -45.10 -9.53 -10.29
N GLU A 46 -46.38 -9.37 -9.96
CA GLU A 46 -47.02 -8.06 -9.79
C GLU A 46 -46.40 -7.26 -8.64
N MET A 47 -46.08 -7.92 -7.52
CA MET A 47 -45.38 -7.26 -6.41
C MET A 47 -43.97 -6.79 -6.82
N ILE A 48 -43.23 -7.62 -7.56
CA ILE A 48 -41.91 -7.26 -8.10
C ILE A 48 -42.07 -6.05 -9.04
N ASN A 49 -43.00 -6.12 -9.99
CA ASN A 49 -43.22 -5.04 -10.96
C ASN A 49 -43.60 -3.73 -10.28
N LYS A 50 -44.47 -3.75 -9.26
CA LYS A 50 -44.84 -2.57 -8.46
C LYS A 50 -43.63 -1.94 -7.75
N VAL A 51 -42.74 -2.77 -7.20
CA VAL A 51 -41.50 -2.28 -6.58
C VAL A 51 -40.59 -1.65 -7.64
N PHE A 52 -40.51 -2.21 -8.85
CA PHE A 52 -39.67 -1.70 -9.93
C PHE A 52 -40.34 -0.69 -10.88
N GLU A 53 -41.55 -0.20 -10.58
CA GLU A 53 -42.29 0.75 -11.43
C GLU A 53 -41.52 2.06 -11.68
N LYS A 54 -40.65 2.45 -10.74
CA LYS A 54 -39.81 3.66 -10.84
C LYS A 54 -38.35 3.32 -10.54
N PRO A 55 -37.63 2.64 -11.46
CA PRO A 55 -36.28 2.19 -11.19
C PRO A 55 -35.36 3.37 -10.86
N GLY A 56 -35.51 4.50 -11.55
CA GLY A 56 -34.71 5.71 -11.31
C GLY A 56 -34.75 6.24 -9.87
N LEU A 57 -35.90 6.16 -9.17
CA LEU A 57 -36.00 6.60 -7.77
C LEU A 57 -35.25 5.66 -6.82
N ILE A 58 -35.39 4.35 -7.00
CA ILE A 58 -34.68 3.34 -6.20
C ILE A 58 -33.17 3.48 -6.37
N PHE A 59 -32.73 3.68 -7.61
CA PHE A 59 -31.32 3.93 -7.92
C PHE A 59 -30.81 5.25 -7.31
N GLY A 60 -31.63 6.31 -7.35
CA GLY A 60 -31.31 7.58 -6.70
C GLY A 60 -31.10 7.42 -5.19
N VAL A 61 -31.97 6.67 -4.52
CA VAL A 61 -31.87 6.39 -3.08
C VAL A 61 -30.63 5.54 -2.77
N LEU A 62 -30.40 4.45 -3.51
CA LEU A 62 -29.23 3.57 -3.33
C LEU A 62 -27.90 4.31 -3.56
N SER A 63 -27.83 5.13 -4.61
CA SER A 63 -26.64 5.94 -4.91
C SER A 63 -26.38 6.99 -3.83
N SER A 64 -27.45 7.59 -3.29
CA SER A 64 -27.35 8.55 -2.18
C SER A 64 -26.81 7.90 -0.91
N ILE A 65 -27.33 6.71 -0.54
CA ILE A 65 -26.84 5.93 0.60
C ILE A 65 -25.36 5.55 0.40
N TRP A 66 -24.99 5.11 -0.80
CA TRP A 66 -23.60 4.79 -1.14
C TRP A 66 -22.68 6.01 -1.02
N GLY A 67 -23.12 7.18 -1.50
CA GLY A 67 -22.39 8.44 -1.39
C GLY A 67 -22.17 8.85 0.07
N VAL A 68 -23.20 8.72 0.91
CA VAL A 68 -23.11 8.98 2.35
C VAL A 68 -22.14 8.01 3.04
N LEU A 69 -22.18 6.71 2.69
CA LEU A 69 -21.24 5.72 3.22
C LEU A 69 -19.80 6.05 2.81
N MET A 70 -19.56 6.39 1.55
CA MET A 70 -18.25 6.81 1.05
C MET A 70 -17.75 8.08 1.76
N PHE A 71 -18.63 9.06 1.97
CA PHE A 71 -18.32 10.26 2.73
C PHE A 71 -18.02 9.96 4.21
N TYR A 72 -18.74 9.02 4.82
CA TYR A 72 -18.48 8.60 6.20
C TYR A 72 -17.10 7.92 6.31
N ILE A 73 -16.77 6.99 5.41
CA ILE A 73 -15.50 6.25 5.40
C ILE A 73 -14.30 7.18 5.12
N HIS A 74 -14.41 8.11 4.17
CA HIS A 74 -13.28 8.96 3.78
C HIS A 74 -13.22 10.29 4.55
N GLY A 75 -14.38 10.83 4.94
CA GLY A 75 -14.52 12.12 5.58
C GLY A 75 -14.54 12.02 7.10
N ILE A 76 -15.57 11.39 7.67
CA ILE A 76 -15.79 11.36 9.12
C ILE A 76 -14.80 10.43 9.82
N TYR A 77 -14.63 9.22 9.32
CA TYR A 77 -13.71 8.24 9.89
C TYR A 77 -12.25 8.73 9.86
N ARG A 78 -11.86 9.41 8.77
CA ARG A 78 -10.53 10.04 8.66
C ARG A 78 -10.38 11.27 9.55
N ARG A 79 -11.43 12.08 9.74
CA ARG A 79 -11.40 13.31 10.54
C ARG A 79 -11.42 13.02 12.04
N ARG A 80 -12.21 12.05 12.49
CA ARG A 80 -12.33 11.66 13.92
C ARG A 80 -11.01 11.14 14.50
N ASN A 81 -10.16 10.56 13.65
CA ASN A 81 -8.85 10.04 14.02
C ASN A 81 -7.70 11.00 13.67
N ARG A 82 -7.99 12.26 13.34
CA ARG A 82 -6.94 13.30 13.29
C ARG A 82 -6.59 13.69 14.71
N VAL A 83 -5.36 13.44 15.12
CA VAL A 83 -4.80 14.03 16.32
C VAL A 83 -4.64 15.54 16.08
N LYS A 84 -4.92 16.35 17.09
CA LYS A 84 -4.63 17.80 17.02
C LYS A 84 -3.12 17.96 17.03
N ASN A 85 -2.58 18.82 16.14
CA ASN A 85 -1.15 19.11 16.06
C ASN A 85 -0.58 19.32 17.48
N SER A 86 0.30 18.41 17.90
CA SER A 86 0.89 18.44 19.24
C SER A 86 2.01 19.47 19.37
N VAL A 87 2.56 19.93 18.23
CA VAL A 87 3.67 20.87 18.15
C VAL A 87 3.42 21.97 17.12
N GLY A 88 4.16 23.09 17.25
CA GLY A 88 4.15 24.19 16.29
C GLY A 88 4.70 23.82 14.91
N LYS A 89 4.73 24.77 13.96
CA LYS A 89 5.17 24.54 12.57
C LYS A 89 6.61 24.03 12.46
N TYR A 90 7.47 24.43 13.41
CA TYR A 90 8.90 24.15 13.44
C TYR A 90 9.27 23.53 14.78
N LEU A 91 10.09 22.47 14.73
CA LEU A 91 10.69 21.85 15.90
C LEU A 91 12.18 21.73 15.64
N ARG A 92 13.00 22.37 16.47
CA ARG A 92 14.47 22.36 16.32
C ARG A 92 15.11 21.11 16.93
N GLU A 93 14.59 20.68 18.07
CA GLU A 93 15.11 19.51 18.77
C GLU A 93 14.68 18.22 18.07
N LEU A 94 15.51 17.17 18.22
CA LEU A 94 15.08 15.86 17.73
C LEU A 94 13.85 15.42 18.51
N PRO A 95 12.79 14.96 17.83
CA PRO A 95 11.58 14.48 18.50
C PRO A 95 11.82 13.33 19.48
N ASP A 96 12.72 12.41 19.12
CA ASP A 96 13.05 11.19 19.87
C ASP A 96 14.37 10.56 19.35
N ASP A 97 14.82 9.49 20.00
CA ASP A 97 16.04 8.72 19.67
C ASP A 97 15.78 7.56 18.67
N SER A 98 14.71 7.61 17.88
CA SER A 98 14.40 6.57 16.89
C SER A 98 15.46 6.49 15.82
N SER A 99 15.70 5.27 15.32
CA SER A 99 16.67 5.09 14.23
C SER A 99 16.25 5.86 12.97
N PRO A 100 17.21 6.36 12.17
CA PRO A 100 16.89 7.12 10.95
C PRO A 100 16.06 6.31 9.94
N ALA A 101 16.30 5.00 9.84
CA ALA A 101 15.51 4.11 9.01
C ALA A 101 14.06 3.95 9.49
N LEU A 102 13.86 3.89 10.82
CA LEU A 102 12.53 3.84 11.39
C LEU A 102 11.76 5.13 11.08
N VAL A 103 12.41 6.28 11.25
CA VAL A 103 11.85 7.62 10.95
C VAL A 103 11.43 7.73 9.49
N GLY A 104 12.34 7.43 8.55
CA GLY A 104 12.00 7.45 7.12
C GLY A 104 10.85 6.48 6.80
N GLY A 105 10.90 5.27 7.37
CA GLY A 105 9.91 4.22 7.16
C GLY A 105 8.49 4.61 7.53
N PHE A 106 8.26 5.14 8.74
CA PHE A 106 6.91 5.55 9.13
C PHE A 106 6.48 6.86 8.46
N MET A 107 7.42 7.78 8.18
CA MET A 107 7.10 9.05 7.51
C MET A 107 6.62 8.83 6.08
N THR A 108 7.36 8.06 5.28
CA THR A 108 7.04 7.79 3.87
C THR A 108 6.08 6.61 3.68
N ASN A 109 5.86 5.79 4.72
CA ASN A 109 5.10 4.54 4.66
C ASN A 109 5.66 3.54 3.62
N SER A 110 6.97 3.65 3.36
CA SER A 110 7.74 2.79 2.48
C SER A 110 9.16 2.70 3.00
N ILE A 111 9.81 1.53 2.84
CA ILE A 111 11.20 1.35 3.26
C ILE A 111 12.01 1.17 1.97
N ASN A 112 12.69 2.25 1.56
CA ASN A 112 13.36 2.41 0.28
C ASN A 112 14.86 2.72 0.47
N ASP A 113 15.46 3.36 -0.52
CA ASP A 113 16.87 3.73 -0.58
C ASP A 113 17.24 4.81 0.43
N ASN A 114 16.36 5.78 0.70
CA ASN A 114 16.63 6.84 1.70
C ASN A 114 16.84 6.29 3.10
N GLU A 115 16.06 5.29 3.54
CA GLU A 115 16.22 4.67 4.86
C GLU A 115 17.55 3.90 4.97
N ILE A 116 17.97 3.24 3.88
CA ILE A 116 19.26 2.56 3.81
C ILE A 116 20.39 3.60 3.87
N LEU A 117 20.29 4.65 3.05
CA LEU A 117 21.27 5.71 2.97
C LEU A 117 21.43 6.42 4.32
N ALA A 118 20.32 6.77 4.97
CA ALA A 118 20.33 7.39 6.29
C ALA A 118 20.99 6.50 7.34
N THR A 119 20.76 5.18 7.28
CA THR A 119 21.43 4.20 8.16
C THR A 119 22.94 4.21 7.93
N ILE A 120 23.40 4.13 6.68
CA ILE A 120 24.83 4.13 6.37
C ILE A 120 25.48 5.45 6.81
N VAL A 121 24.80 6.59 6.58
CA VAL A 121 25.29 7.90 7.00
C VAL A 121 25.35 8.00 8.53
N ASP A 122 24.40 7.44 9.28
CA ASP A 122 24.50 7.40 10.75
C ASP A 122 25.66 6.54 11.23
N LEU A 123 25.93 5.41 10.57
CA LEU A 123 27.10 4.58 10.86
C LEU A 123 28.42 5.30 10.56
N ILE A 124 28.44 6.15 9.53
CA ILE A 124 29.58 7.03 9.23
C ILE A 124 29.75 8.10 10.31
N ARG A 125 28.65 8.75 10.74
CA ARG A 125 28.64 9.72 11.85
C ARG A 125 29.22 9.12 13.13
N ARG A 126 28.79 7.91 13.46
CA ARG A 126 29.21 7.15 14.65
C ARG A 126 30.61 6.53 14.51
N LYS A 127 31.32 6.81 13.40
CA LYS A 127 32.67 6.29 13.10
C LYS A 127 32.76 4.76 13.11
N ILE A 128 31.66 4.08 12.79
CA ILE A 128 31.63 2.62 12.60
C ILE A 128 32.06 2.32 11.17
N LEU A 129 31.54 3.10 10.22
CA LEU A 129 31.98 3.11 8.83
C LEU A 129 32.80 4.37 8.55
N ARG A 130 33.76 4.27 7.64
CA ARG A 130 34.53 5.40 7.13
C ARG A 130 34.35 5.49 5.62
N LEU A 131 33.97 6.67 5.15
CA LEU A 131 33.80 6.96 3.73
C LEU A 131 35.02 7.73 3.22
N GLU A 132 35.81 7.10 2.37
CA GLU A 132 36.99 7.69 1.74
C GLU A 132 36.70 7.96 0.27
N THR A 133 37.07 9.13 -0.23
CA THR A 133 36.92 9.43 -1.66
C THR A 133 38.13 10.19 -2.18
N SER A 134 38.71 9.62 -3.22
CA SER A 134 39.73 10.20 -4.09
C SER A 134 39.14 10.36 -5.50
N GLU A 135 39.90 10.93 -6.42
CA GLU A 135 39.49 11.08 -7.82
C GLU A 135 39.10 9.73 -8.44
N GLU A 136 39.91 8.70 -8.16
CA GLU A 136 39.73 7.36 -8.70
C GLU A 136 38.90 6.44 -7.81
N LYS A 137 39.04 6.52 -6.48
CA LYS A 137 38.46 5.55 -5.53
C LYS A 137 37.37 6.16 -4.66
N SER A 138 36.27 5.46 -4.43
CA SER A 138 35.20 5.89 -3.51
C SER A 138 34.83 4.71 -2.62
N ILE A 139 35.46 4.58 -1.45
CA ILE A 139 35.43 3.35 -0.66
C ILE A 139 34.73 3.59 0.68
N ILE A 140 33.88 2.64 1.08
CA ILE A 140 33.38 2.52 2.45
C ILE A 140 34.15 1.42 3.16
N THR A 141 34.71 1.73 4.33
CA THR A 141 35.50 0.79 5.14
C THR A 141 34.88 0.63 6.52
N LEU A 142 34.80 -0.60 7.00
CA LEU A 142 34.44 -0.90 8.39
C LEU A 142 35.63 -0.63 9.30
N VAL A 143 35.47 0.28 10.27
CA VAL A 143 36.57 0.76 11.13
C VAL A 143 36.27 0.68 12.63
N GLY A 144 34.99 0.67 13.02
CA GLY A 144 34.57 0.64 14.42
C GLY A 144 34.03 -0.72 14.88
N ASN A 145 33.76 -0.82 16.18
CA ASN A 145 33.19 -2.02 16.79
C ASN A 145 31.72 -2.22 16.37
N THR A 146 31.40 -3.45 15.95
CA THR A 146 30.06 -3.87 15.48
C THR A 146 29.16 -4.42 16.60
N GLU A 147 29.65 -4.59 17.82
CA GLU A 147 28.90 -5.16 18.96
C GLU A 147 27.66 -4.34 19.32
N LYS A 148 27.77 -3.00 19.32
CA LYS A 148 26.69 -2.07 19.68
C LYS A 148 25.71 -1.77 18.54
N LEU A 149 25.80 -2.49 17.41
CA LEU A 149 24.88 -2.31 16.29
C LEU A 149 23.51 -2.94 16.60
N SER A 150 22.46 -2.19 16.30
CA SER A 150 21.09 -2.70 16.30
C SER A 150 20.91 -3.77 15.22
N ALA A 151 19.86 -4.58 15.35
CA ALA A 151 19.59 -5.68 14.40
C ALA A 151 19.46 -5.20 12.95
N GLN A 152 18.86 -4.02 12.73
CA GLN A 152 18.72 -3.41 11.41
C GLN A 152 20.07 -2.95 10.83
N GLU A 153 20.91 -2.31 11.65
CA GLU A 153 22.23 -1.84 11.20
C GLU A 153 23.17 -2.99 10.85
N ARG A 154 23.14 -4.09 11.63
CA ARG A 154 23.95 -5.29 11.34
C ARG A 154 23.63 -5.87 9.97
N VAL A 155 22.37 -5.89 9.56
CA VAL A 155 21.99 -6.40 8.24
C VAL A 155 22.49 -5.48 7.13
N ILE A 156 22.46 -4.15 7.32
CA ILE A 156 23.04 -3.21 6.35
C ILE A 156 24.55 -3.38 6.24
N VAL A 157 25.27 -3.50 7.36
CA VAL A 157 26.71 -3.77 7.34
C VAL A 157 27.01 -5.08 6.62
N ASP A 158 26.26 -6.14 6.91
CA ASP A 158 26.43 -7.44 6.26
C ASP A 158 26.18 -7.36 4.74
N ILE A 159 25.15 -6.63 4.29
CA ILE A 159 24.89 -6.43 2.86
C ILE A 159 26.03 -5.65 2.18
N TYR A 160 26.43 -4.51 2.73
CA TYR A 160 27.35 -3.62 2.03
C TYR A 160 28.82 -4.01 2.20
N ILE A 161 29.21 -4.51 3.36
CA ILE A 161 30.61 -4.87 3.65
C ILE A 161 30.91 -6.32 3.29
N ASN A 162 30.00 -7.27 3.57
CA ASN A 162 30.26 -8.70 3.32
C ASN A 162 29.75 -9.17 1.95
N ASP A 163 28.51 -8.83 1.57
CA ASP A 163 27.95 -9.34 0.30
C ASP A 163 28.45 -8.56 -0.92
N PHE A 164 28.54 -7.24 -0.83
CA PHE A 164 29.04 -6.40 -1.92
C PHE A 164 30.53 -6.07 -1.82
N GLY A 165 31.09 -6.12 -0.61
CA GLY A 165 32.50 -5.83 -0.34
C GLY A 165 33.35 -7.08 -0.14
N ASP A 166 34.53 -6.89 0.44
CA ASP A 166 35.50 -7.95 0.76
C ASP A 166 35.50 -8.38 2.24
N GLY A 167 34.48 -7.98 3.01
CA GLY A 167 34.39 -8.19 4.45
C GLY A 167 35.04 -7.08 5.29
N LYS A 168 35.78 -6.16 4.66
CA LYS A 168 36.38 -4.99 5.33
C LYS A 168 36.00 -3.68 4.66
N SER A 169 35.90 -3.67 3.34
CA SER A 169 35.68 -2.49 2.53
C SER A 169 34.85 -2.78 1.29
N LEU A 170 34.20 -1.74 0.77
CA LEU A 170 33.42 -1.74 -0.45
C LEU A 170 33.81 -0.53 -1.29
N ASP A 171 34.26 -0.77 -2.52
CA ASP A 171 34.34 0.30 -3.52
C ASP A 171 32.94 0.58 -4.10
N LEU A 172 32.46 1.80 -3.91
CA LEU A 172 31.15 2.27 -4.38
C LEU A 172 31.07 2.37 -5.91
N LYS A 173 32.23 2.42 -6.59
CA LYS A 173 32.29 2.44 -8.06
C LYS A 173 32.37 1.03 -8.67
N SER A 174 32.78 0.02 -7.91
CA SER A 174 32.97 -1.34 -8.44
C SER A 174 31.65 -2.01 -8.84
N PHE A 175 30.54 -1.60 -8.21
CA PHE A 175 29.23 -2.12 -8.56
C PHE A 175 28.72 -1.53 -9.88
N GLY A 176 29.00 -2.27 -10.95
CA GLY A 176 28.75 -1.84 -12.32
C GLY A 176 27.27 -1.66 -12.66
N PHE A 177 27.00 -1.02 -13.80
CA PHE A 177 25.63 -0.77 -14.29
C PHE A 177 24.84 -2.06 -14.60
N PHE A 178 25.51 -3.20 -14.82
CA PHE A 178 24.88 -4.47 -15.20
C PHE A 178 24.93 -5.57 -14.12
N GLN A 179 25.54 -5.31 -12.96
CA GLN A 179 25.74 -6.33 -11.94
C GLN A 179 24.43 -6.72 -11.24
N LYS A 180 24.05 -8.00 -11.27
CA LYS A 180 22.83 -8.46 -10.60
C LYS A 180 23.06 -8.61 -9.09
N VAL A 181 22.01 -8.36 -8.31
CA VAL A 181 22.02 -8.67 -6.86
C VAL A 181 21.62 -10.13 -6.68
N PRO A 182 22.48 -10.97 -6.05
CA PRO A 182 22.17 -12.37 -5.78
C PRO A 182 20.89 -12.52 -4.95
N MET A 183 20.20 -13.66 -5.12
CA MET A 183 18.96 -13.94 -4.40
C MET A 183 19.17 -13.97 -2.86
N SER A 184 20.33 -14.45 -2.40
CA SER A 184 20.72 -14.44 -0.98
C SER A 184 20.75 -13.01 -0.40
N THR A 185 21.46 -12.09 -1.08
CA THR A 185 21.54 -10.68 -0.69
C THR A 185 20.20 -9.96 -0.81
N ALA A 186 19.42 -10.25 -1.87
CA ALA A 186 18.08 -9.71 -2.03
C ALA A 186 17.15 -10.10 -0.86
N ARG A 187 17.25 -11.34 -0.35
CA ARG A 187 16.54 -11.78 0.87
C ARG A 187 17.00 -11.04 2.12
N LYS A 188 18.28 -10.65 2.22
CA LYS A 188 18.76 -9.81 3.34
C LYS A 188 18.12 -8.42 3.31
N PHE A 189 17.97 -7.80 2.13
CA PHE A 189 17.22 -6.54 1.99
C PHE A 189 15.75 -6.71 2.43
N GLU A 190 15.09 -7.79 2.02
CA GLU A 190 13.72 -8.08 2.46
C GLU A 190 13.65 -8.28 3.99
N LYS A 191 14.57 -9.06 4.56
CA LYS A 191 14.70 -9.25 6.02
C LYS A 191 14.94 -7.93 6.75
N TRP A 192 15.74 -7.03 6.20
CA TRP A 192 15.94 -5.72 6.78
C TRP A 192 14.65 -4.90 6.81
N LYS A 193 13.89 -4.89 5.70
CA LYS A 193 12.57 -4.24 5.65
C LYS A 193 11.59 -4.83 6.67
N THR A 194 11.60 -6.15 6.88
CA THR A 194 10.72 -6.79 7.87
C THR A 194 11.12 -6.46 9.30
N ILE A 195 12.41 -6.33 9.61
CA ILE A 195 12.89 -5.88 10.93
C ILE A 195 12.33 -4.48 11.24
N ILE A 196 12.49 -3.52 10.32
CA ILE A 196 11.96 -2.16 10.51
C ILE A 196 10.45 -2.17 10.65
N GLN A 197 9.74 -2.91 9.78
CA GLN A 197 8.29 -3.03 9.88
C GLN A 197 7.85 -3.63 11.22
N SER A 198 8.60 -4.60 11.75
CA SER A 198 8.32 -5.17 13.06
C SER A 198 8.57 -4.17 14.20
N GLU A 199 9.59 -3.32 14.08
CA GLU A 199 9.87 -2.25 15.04
C GLU A 199 8.77 -1.17 15.00
N MET A 200 8.30 -0.79 13.81
CA MET A 200 7.15 0.10 13.63
C MET A 200 5.89 -0.48 14.27
N ASN A 201 5.61 -1.77 14.05
CA ASN A 201 4.45 -2.45 14.64
C ASN A 201 4.53 -2.47 16.18
N ARG A 202 5.72 -2.71 16.74
CA ARG A 202 5.94 -2.75 18.20
C ARG A 202 5.75 -1.38 18.87
N LYS A 203 6.06 -0.30 18.15
CA LYS A 203 5.92 1.08 18.63
C LYS A 203 4.59 1.73 18.22
N ASP A 204 3.65 0.95 17.68
CA ASP A 204 2.36 1.44 17.19
C ASP A 204 2.47 2.54 16.11
N LEU A 205 3.61 2.61 15.41
CA LEU A 205 3.90 3.55 14.33
C LEU A 205 3.34 3.07 12.98
N VAL A 206 2.13 2.52 13.01
CA VAL A 206 1.47 1.95 11.83
C VAL A 206 0.06 2.49 11.63
N PHE A 207 -0.39 2.37 10.39
CA PHE A 207 -1.77 2.68 10.06
C PHE A 207 -2.67 1.52 10.46
N GLU A 208 -3.75 1.84 11.16
CA GLU A 208 -4.80 0.89 11.48
C GLU A 208 -5.84 0.90 10.35
N GLY A 209 -6.25 -0.30 9.93
CA GLY A 209 -7.37 -0.48 9.00
C GLY A 209 -8.70 -0.38 9.75
N PHE A 210 -9.81 -0.47 9.02
CA PHE A 210 -11.12 -0.59 9.66
C PHE A 210 -11.17 -1.83 10.57
N LYS A 211 -11.37 -1.63 11.88
CA LYS A 211 -11.33 -2.68 12.90
C LYS A 211 -12.47 -3.68 12.64
N GLY A 212 -12.13 -4.97 12.41
CA GLY A 212 -13.12 -6.05 12.26
C GLY A 212 -13.18 -6.73 10.88
N MET A 213 -12.42 -6.28 9.88
CA MET A 213 -12.47 -6.87 8.54
C MET A 213 -11.08 -7.36 8.10
N GLY A 214 -10.66 -8.50 8.66
CA GLY A 214 -9.47 -9.21 8.17
C GLY A 214 -9.63 -9.65 6.71
N LYS A 215 -8.52 -9.94 6.02
CA LYS A 215 -8.52 -10.43 4.62
C LYS A 215 -9.56 -11.55 4.39
N ASN A 216 -9.80 -12.37 5.40
CA ASN A 216 -10.78 -13.47 5.35
C ASN A 216 -12.23 -12.99 5.22
N LEU A 217 -12.61 -11.87 5.83
CA LEU A 217 -13.97 -11.32 5.71
C LEU A 217 -14.18 -10.63 4.34
N PHE A 218 -13.12 -10.03 3.77
CA PHE A 218 -13.11 -9.54 2.40
C PHE A 218 -13.39 -10.65 1.38
N TYR A 219 -12.68 -11.78 1.48
CA TYR A 219 -12.91 -12.92 0.57
C TYR A 219 -14.28 -13.59 0.80
N LYS A 220 -14.77 -13.64 2.05
CA LYS A 220 -16.12 -14.13 2.36
C LYS A 220 -17.22 -13.21 1.80
N SER A 221 -17.04 -11.89 1.91
CA SER A 221 -17.96 -10.90 1.33
C SER A 221 -17.96 -10.96 -0.20
N LEU A 222 -16.77 -11.08 -0.82
CA LEU A 222 -16.65 -11.27 -2.27
C LEU A 222 -17.33 -12.56 -2.73
N GLY A 223 -17.11 -13.67 -2.02
CA GLY A 223 -17.80 -14.93 -2.28
C GLY A 223 -19.32 -14.81 -2.12
N GLY A 224 -19.80 -14.10 -1.09
CA GLY A 224 -21.22 -13.84 -0.87
C GLY A 224 -21.86 -12.98 -1.96
N ILE A 225 -21.15 -11.99 -2.50
CA ILE A 225 -21.63 -11.17 -3.62
C ILE A 225 -21.76 -12.03 -4.89
N ILE A 226 -20.78 -12.90 -5.16
CA ILE A 226 -20.81 -13.81 -6.33
C ILE A 226 -21.94 -14.84 -6.19
N LEU A 227 -22.12 -15.42 -5.01
CA LEU A 227 -23.17 -16.42 -4.74
C LEU A 227 -24.56 -15.78 -4.79
N GLY A 228 -24.71 -14.60 -4.18
CA GLY A 228 -25.93 -13.80 -4.23
C GLY A 228 -26.28 -13.38 -5.64
N THR A 229 -25.27 -13.09 -6.47
CA THR A 229 -25.47 -12.77 -7.89
C THR A 229 -26.04 -13.95 -8.67
N LYS A 230 -25.51 -15.16 -8.47
CA LYS A 230 -26.07 -16.37 -9.11
C LYS A 230 -27.49 -16.67 -8.63
N PHE A 231 -27.76 -16.44 -7.34
CA PHE A 231 -29.07 -16.69 -6.74
C PHE A 231 -30.13 -15.68 -7.23
N PHE A 232 -29.83 -14.38 -7.19
CA PHE A 232 -30.75 -13.33 -7.62
C PHE A 232 -30.90 -13.22 -9.14
N GLY A 233 -29.83 -13.50 -9.91
CA GLY A 233 -29.89 -13.54 -11.37
C GLY A 233 -30.85 -14.61 -11.90
N ASN A 234 -30.87 -15.79 -11.27
CA ASN A 234 -31.79 -16.88 -11.63
C ASN A 234 -33.24 -16.65 -11.18
N ILE A 235 -33.49 -15.81 -10.17
CA ILE A 235 -34.82 -15.60 -9.59
C ILE A 235 -35.55 -14.40 -10.20
N LEU A 236 -34.83 -13.37 -10.61
CA LEU A 236 -35.44 -12.09 -10.97
C LEU A 236 -35.40 -11.78 -12.47
N ASP A 237 -34.75 -12.62 -13.29
CA ASP A 237 -34.60 -12.43 -14.75
C ASP A 237 -34.17 -10.99 -15.13
N ILE A 238 -33.33 -10.40 -14.27
CA ILE A 238 -32.88 -9.00 -14.42
C ILE A 238 -31.73 -8.98 -15.42
N GLU A 239 -32.06 -8.95 -16.72
CA GLU A 239 -31.10 -8.63 -17.80
C GLU A 239 -30.73 -7.14 -17.86
N SER A 240 -30.61 -6.46 -16.71
CA SER A 240 -30.40 -5.01 -16.71
C SER A 240 -28.96 -4.64 -16.38
N LYS A 241 -28.40 -3.74 -17.21
CA LYS A 241 -27.14 -3.01 -16.99
C LYS A 241 -27.04 -2.42 -15.57
N MET A 242 -28.18 -2.20 -14.92
CA MET A 242 -28.29 -1.65 -13.57
C MET A 242 -27.80 -2.59 -12.46
N PHE A 243 -27.97 -3.89 -12.63
CA PHE A 243 -27.46 -4.89 -11.69
C PHE A 243 -25.91 -4.93 -11.70
N LEU A 244 -25.32 -4.80 -12.88
CA LEU A 244 -23.88 -4.69 -13.06
C LEU A 244 -23.31 -3.43 -12.38
N ILE A 245 -24.03 -2.30 -12.41
CA ILE A 245 -23.65 -1.07 -11.71
C ILE A 245 -23.65 -1.26 -10.19
N ILE A 246 -24.65 -1.97 -9.62
CA ILE A 246 -24.70 -2.25 -8.18
C ILE A 246 -23.51 -3.11 -7.74
N ILE A 247 -23.14 -4.11 -8.54
CA ILE A 247 -21.96 -4.95 -8.27
C ILE A 247 -20.69 -4.10 -8.27
N ILE A 248 -20.51 -3.24 -9.29
CA ILE A 248 -19.36 -2.34 -9.37
C ILE A 248 -19.32 -1.41 -8.15
N MET A 249 -20.44 -0.81 -7.77
CA MET A 249 -20.55 0.08 -6.60
C MET A 249 -20.23 -0.62 -5.29
N GLY A 250 -20.72 -1.85 -5.11
CA GLY A 250 -20.39 -2.70 -3.97
C GLY A 250 -18.91 -3.07 -3.93
N PHE A 251 -18.32 -3.40 -5.08
CA PHE A 251 -16.90 -3.71 -5.20
C PHE A 251 -16.02 -2.49 -4.90
N ILE A 252 -16.39 -1.30 -5.40
CA ILE A 252 -15.70 -0.04 -5.09
C ILE A 252 -15.79 0.28 -3.59
N LEU A 253 -16.95 0.10 -2.96
CA LEU A 253 -17.13 0.32 -1.53
C LEU A 253 -16.24 -0.65 -0.71
N LEU A 254 -16.19 -1.91 -1.12
CA LEU A 254 -15.41 -2.95 -0.46
C LEU A 254 -13.89 -2.71 -0.61
N ILE A 255 -13.42 -2.30 -1.79
CA ILE A 255 -12.05 -1.80 -1.99
C ILE A 255 -11.78 -0.58 -1.11
N SER A 256 -12.75 0.35 -1.02
CA SER A 256 -12.61 1.57 -0.23
C SER A 256 -12.49 1.27 1.26
N LEU A 257 -13.27 0.35 1.82
CA LEU A 257 -13.15 -0.10 3.21
C LEU A 257 -11.78 -0.70 3.51
N THR A 258 -11.25 -1.54 2.61
CA THR A 258 -9.95 -2.17 2.82
C THR A 258 -8.77 -1.23 2.63
N LYS A 259 -8.91 -0.22 1.78
CA LYS A 259 -7.90 0.83 1.59
C LYS A 259 -8.00 1.93 2.65
N ALA A 260 -9.16 2.12 3.27
CA ALA A 260 -9.38 3.09 4.33
C ALA A 260 -8.52 2.71 5.54
N ARG A 261 -7.43 3.46 5.69
CA ARG A 261 -6.45 3.34 6.75
C ARG A 261 -6.29 4.68 7.44
N TYR A 262 -6.17 4.66 8.75
CA TYR A 262 -5.94 5.87 9.55
C TYR A 262 -4.69 5.68 10.41
N PRO A 263 -3.92 6.76 10.63
CA PRO A 263 -2.76 6.65 11.50
C PRO A 263 -3.23 6.40 12.93
N ARG A 264 -2.54 5.49 13.65
CA ARG A 264 -2.68 5.40 15.10
C ARG A 264 -2.31 6.74 15.75
N LYS A 265 -2.75 6.95 16.99
CA LYS A 265 -2.49 8.20 17.71
C LYS A 265 -0.98 8.46 17.81
N GLU A 266 -0.23 7.42 18.16
CA GLU A 266 1.22 7.40 18.29
C GLU A 266 1.89 7.75 16.95
N LEU A 267 1.42 7.13 15.85
CA LEU A 267 1.90 7.44 14.51
C LEU A 267 1.59 8.90 14.10
N ALA A 268 0.40 9.40 14.40
CA ALA A 268 0.02 10.76 14.06
C ALA A 268 0.87 11.79 14.83
N GLU A 269 1.06 11.58 16.14
CA GLU A 269 1.91 12.45 16.97
C GLU A 269 3.37 12.41 16.52
N ALA A 270 3.92 11.21 16.25
CA ALA A 270 5.26 11.08 15.70
C ALA A 270 5.38 11.80 14.36
N LYS A 271 4.43 11.61 13.44
CA LYS A 271 4.43 12.29 12.14
C LYS A 271 4.38 13.81 12.28
N ASP A 272 3.57 14.34 13.19
CA ASP A 272 3.48 15.78 13.41
C ASP A 272 4.82 16.35 13.90
N LYS A 273 5.45 15.71 14.90
CA LYS A 273 6.76 16.14 15.42
C LYS A 273 7.87 16.06 14.37
N TRP A 274 7.96 14.93 13.67
CA TRP A 274 8.96 14.71 12.63
C TRP A 274 8.71 15.58 11.39
N GLN A 275 7.46 15.94 11.10
CA GLN A 275 7.12 16.92 10.06
C GLN A 275 7.53 18.34 10.46
N ALA A 276 7.33 18.75 11.72
CA ALA A 276 7.81 20.03 12.22
C ALA A 276 9.33 20.12 12.18
N PHE A 277 10.03 19.03 12.51
CA PHE A 277 11.48 18.92 12.37
C PHE A 277 11.92 18.97 10.90
N LYS A 278 11.23 18.26 9.99
CA LYS A 278 11.47 18.34 8.54
C LYS A 278 11.31 19.77 8.00
N ASN A 279 10.30 20.50 8.47
CA ASN A 279 10.08 21.89 8.09
C ASN A 279 11.23 22.78 8.59
N PHE A 280 11.68 22.58 9.84
CA PHE A 280 12.83 23.30 10.40
C PHE A 280 14.10 23.07 9.56
N LEU A 281 14.39 21.83 9.17
CA LEU A 281 15.54 21.51 8.31
C LEU A 281 15.41 22.09 6.90
N SER A 282 14.19 22.16 6.36
CA SER A 282 13.93 22.63 4.98
C SER A 282 13.95 24.16 4.85
N ASP A 283 13.37 24.84 5.83
CA ASP A 283 13.18 26.30 5.84
C ASP A 283 14.27 27.01 6.64
N TYR A 284 15.31 26.27 7.06
CA TYR A 284 16.38 26.74 7.93
C TYR A 284 16.99 28.08 7.50
N SER A 285 17.13 28.32 6.19
CA SER A 285 17.70 29.57 5.67
C SER A 285 16.90 30.84 5.99
N GLN A 286 15.62 30.69 6.36
CA GLN A 286 14.74 31.80 6.76
C GLN A 286 14.77 32.03 8.28
N LEU A 287 15.41 31.14 9.04
CA LEU A 287 15.56 31.25 10.48
C LEU A 287 16.86 32.03 10.75
N GLU A 288 16.81 33.36 10.61
CA GLU A 288 17.94 34.27 10.86
C GLU A 288 18.59 34.08 12.26
N GLU A 289 17.85 33.51 13.22
CA GLU A 289 18.30 33.24 14.59
C GLU A 289 18.85 31.81 14.82
N ALA A 290 18.63 30.87 13.90
CA ALA A 290 19.13 29.51 14.07
C ALA A 290 20.60 29.44 13.62
N LYS A 291 21.53 29.95 14.44
CA LYS A 291 22.96 29.66 14.26
C LYS A 291 23.27 28.35 14.97
N ILE A 292 23.18 27.22 14.27
CA ILE A 292 23.78 25.97 14.75
C ILE A 292 25.29 26.15 14.66
N THR A 293 25.91 26.38 15.81
CA THR A 293 27.36 26.59 15.94
C THR A 293 28.15 25.28 16.00
N SER A 294 27.48 24.14 16.22
CA SER A 294 28.14 22.83 16.41
C SER A 294 28.03 21.92 15.19
N VAL A 295 29.19 21.47 14.69
CA VAL A 295 29.32 20.47 13.61
C VAL A 295 28.62 19.16 13.94
N HIS A 296 28.73 18.70 15.19
CA HIS A 296 28.13 17.45 15.64
C HIS A 296 26.60 17.47 15.51
N LEU A 297 25.98 18.63 15.73
CA LEU A 297 24.53 18.78 15.58
C LEU A 297 24.12 18.77 14.11
N TRP A 298 24.91 19.39 13.24
CA TRP A 298 24.72 19.29 11.79
C TRP A 298 24.83 17.84 11.30
N GLU A 299 25.81 17.07 11.80
CA GLU A 299 25.97 15.67 11.40
C GLU A 299 24.76 14.84 11.79
N GLN A 300 24.23 15.05 13.01
CA GLN A 300 23.02 14.40 13.46
C GLN A 300 21.80 14.85 12.63
N TYR A 301 21.63 16.14 12.37
CA TYR A 301 20.53 16.66 11.55
C TYR A 301 20.58 16.16 10.11
N PHE A 302 21.78 16.03 9.54
CA PHE A 302 21.96 15.53 8.19
C PHE A 302 21.48 14.09 8.03
N VAL A 303 21.79 13.22 9.00
CA VAL A 303 21.30 11.83 9.03
C VAL A 303 19.77 11.78 8.89
N TYR A 304 19.05 12.57 9.68
CA TYR A 304 17.59 12.63 9.62
C TYR A 304 17.08 13.40 8.39
N ALA A 305 17.82 14.38 7.88
CA ALA A 305 17.51 15.04 6.63
C ALA A 305 17.52 14.06 5.45
N VAL A 306 18.45 13.10 5.45
CA VAL A 306 18.48 11.99 4.47
C VAL A 306 17.23 11.12 4.64
N ALA A 307 16.91 10.69 5.86
CA ALA A 307 15.72 9.88 6.13
C ALA A 307 14.41 10.57 5.71
N LEU A 308 14.33 11.90 5.89
CA LEU A 308 13.16 12.73 5.60
C LEU A 308 13.11 13.21 4.14
N GLY A 309 14.13 12.92 3.33
CA GLY A 309 14.24 13.31 1.92
C GLY A 309 14.45 14.80 1.69
N VAL A 310 15.13 15.50 2.61
CA VAL A 310 15.43 16.94 2.54
C VAL A 310 16.93 17.25 2.66
N SER A 311 17.78 16.22 2.54
CA SER A 311 19.25 16.33 2.64
C SER A 311 19.85 17.35 1.68
N GLU A 312 19.39 17.44 0.43
CA GLU A 312 19.90 18.42 -0.54
C GLU A 312 19.72 19.88 -0.08
N LYS A 313 18.58 20.20 0.55
CA LYS A 313 18.32 21.54 1.10
C LYS A 313 19.27 21.82 2.26
N VAL A 314 19.43 20.85 3.15
CA VAL A 314 20.32 20.94 4.32
C VAL A 314 21.78 21.13 3.88
N VAL A 315 22.25 20.43 2.84
CA VAL A 315 23.60 20.64 2.27
C VAL A 315 23.76 22.05 1.72
N LYS A 316 22.78 22.58 0.98
CA LYS A 316 22.84 23.95 0.43
C LYS A 316 22.91 25.00 1.54
N VAL A 317 22.07 24.86 2.55
CA VAL A 317 22.05 25.72 3.73
C VAL A 317 23.39 25.64 4.47
N TYR A 318 23.91 24.43 4.67
CA TYR A 318 25.20 24.20 5.30
C TYR A 318 26.35 24.86 4.53
N LYS A 319 26.42 24.67 3.20
CA LYS A 319 27.41 25.35 2.34
C LYS A 319 27.35 26.86 2.49
N LYS A 320 26.14 27.44 2.46
CA LYS A 320 25.95 28.89 2.66
C LYS A 320 26.43 29.34 4.05
N ALA A 321 26.16 28.56 5.10
CA ALA A 321 26.60 28.89 6.46
C ALA A 321 28.13 28.83 6.61
N LEU A 322 28.80 27.93 5.87
CA LEU A 322 30.26 27.89 5.75
C LEU A 322 30.80 29.12 5.00
N ASP A 323 30.24 29.44 3.84
CA ASP A 323 30.67 30.56 3.00
C ASP A 323 30.52 31.91 3.73
N MET A 324 29.53 32.02 4.61
CA MET A 324 29.28 33.22 5.42
C MET A 324 30.15 33.32 6.68
N GLY A 325 30.99 32.32 6.99
CA GLY A 325 31.84 32.33 8.19
C GLY A 325 31.08 32.31 9.52
N VAL A 326 29.78 31.98 9.51
CA VAL A 326 28.91 31.87 10.71
C VAL A 326 29.29 30.66 11.56
N ILE A 327 29.90 29.67 10.91
CA ILE A 327 30.44 28.48 11.52
C ILE A 327 31.96 28.67 11.56
N ASP A 328 32.51 28.78 12.77
CA ASP A 328 33.93 29.09 13.02
C ASP A 328 34.85 28.10 12.29
N GLN A 329 35.69 28.60 11.38
CA GLN A 329 36.71 27.85 10.65
C GLN A 329 37.87 27.46 11.57
N GLY A 330 37.60 26.81 12.71
CA GLY A 330 38.61 26.05 13.42
C GLY A 330 39.12 24.97 12.48
N VAL A 331 40.21 25.27 11.77
CA VAL A 331 40.76 24.63 10.55
C VAL A 331 40.84 23.09 10.61
N ASN A 332 40.76 22.51 11.81
CA ASN A 332 40.87 21.07 12.05
C ASN A 332 39.54 20.34 12.34
N LYS A 333 38.46 20.99 12.80
CA LYS A 333 37.21 20.29 13.16
C LYS A 333 36.37 19.87 11.95
N PHE A 334 36.44 20.61 10.84
CA PHE A 334 35.68 20.33 9.62
C PHE A 334 36.36 19.35 8.68
N ARG A 335 37.70 19.42 8.54
CA ARG A 335 38.48 18.39 7.84
C ARG A 335 38.30 17.00 8.48
N THR A 336 38.02 16.95 9.77
CA THR A 336 37.85 15.70 10.53
C THR A 336 36.39 15.24 10.65
N SER A 337 35.42 16.01 10.16
CA SER A 337 34.02 15.58 10.10
C SER A 337 33.86 14.41 9.13
N PRO A 338 33.26 13.28 9.57
CA PRO A 338 32.98 12.15 8.69
C PRO A 338 31.98 12.47 7.56
N ILE A 339 31.16 13.52 7.73
CA ILE A 339 29.99 13.83 6.88
C ILE A 339 30.04 15.23 6.26
N PHE A 340 30.98 16.09 6.66
CA PHE A 340 31.08 17.44 6.09
C PHE A 340 32.50 17.84 5.67
N ASN A 341 33.34 16.87 5.35
CA ASN A 341 34.60 17.15 4.69
C ASN A 341 34.38 17.67 3.24
N PRO A 342 35.35 18.38 2.64
CA PRO A 342 35.21 18.97 1.30
C PRO A 342 34.82 17.96 0.20
N MET A 343 35.22 16.70 0.34
CA MET A 343 34.93 15.64 -0.63
C MET A 343 33.56 14.98 -0.43
N PHE A 344 32.89 15.25 0.69
CA PHE A 344 31.69 14.54 1.10
C PHE A 344 30.56 14.64 0.09
N SER A 345 30.33 15.79 -0.55
CA SER A 345 29.27 15.92 -1.56
C SER A 345 29.42 14.89 -2.69
N ARG A 346 30.67 14.63 -3.13
CA ARG A 346 30.99 13.65 -4.17
C ARG A 346 30.83 12.22 -3.63
N SER A 347 31.36 11.95 -2.45
CA SER A 347 31.24 10.65 -1.77
C SER A 347 29.80 10.25 -1.53
N PHE A 348 28.99 11.20 -1.06
CA PHE A 348 27.57 11.05 -0.78
C PHE A 348 26.78 10.77 -2.06
N SER A 349 27.07 11.47 -3.16
CA SER A 349 26.45 11.19 -4.47
C SER A 349 26.76 9.78 -4.96
N ASN A 350 28.01 9.32 -4.84
CA ASN A 350 28.40 7.95 -5.21
C ASN A 350 27.68 6.91 -4.34
N LEU A 351 27.61 7.16 -3.03
CA LEU A 351 26.92 6.30 -2.08
C LEU A 351 25.42 6.23 -2.39
N ASN A 352 24.77 7.38 -2.60
CA ASN A 352 23.36 7.44 -2.98
C ASN A 352 23.10 6.63 -4.26
N GLY A 353 23.91 6.84 -5.30
CA GLY A 353 23.80 6.08 -6.55
C GLY A 353 24.04 4.57 -6.38
N MET A 354 24.95 4.17 -5.49
CA MET A 354 25.16 2.76 -5.13
C MET A 354 23.93 2.16 -4.43
N VAL A 355 23.40 2.84 -3.40
CA VAL A 355 22.24 2.41 -2.63
C VAL A 355 20.99 2.29 -3.50
N SER A 356 20.69 3.29 -4.33
CA SER A 356 19.53 3.24 -5.22
C SER A 356 19.64 2.08 -6.23
N ARG A 357 20.84 1.81 -6.77
CA ARG A 357 21.08 0.68 -7.69
C ARG A 357 20.95 -0.67 -7.01
N THR A 358 21.54 -0.87 -5.84
CA THR A 358 21.48 -2.16 -5.13
C THR A 358 20.07 -2.44 -4.61
N ASN A 359 19.37 -1.45 -4.04
CA ASN A 359 18.01 -1.63 -3.53
C ASN A 359 16.99 -1.90 -4.66
N SER A 360 17.08 -1.19 -5.78
CA SER A 360 16.20 -1.44 -6.94
C SER A 360 16.44 -2.82 -7.54
N ARG A 361 17.69 -3.25 -7.69
CA ARG A 361 18.04 -4.59 -8.19
C ARG A 361 17.67 -5.71 -7.21
N ALA A 362 17.85 -5.50 -5.91
CA ALA A 362 17.38 -6.44 -4.90
C ALA A 362 15.85 -6.63 -5.02
N SER A 363 15.12 -5.51 -5.12
CA SER A 363 13.65 -5.53 -5.27
C SER A 363 13.22 -6.22 -6.57
N SER A 364 13.93 -6.03 -7.69
CA SER A 364 13.63 -6.71 -8.95
C SER A 364 13.92 -8.21 -8.89
N THR A 365 15.02 -8.62 -8.25
CA THR A 365 15.34 -10.03 -8.01
C THR A 365 14.22 -10.71 -7.21
N ILE A 366 13.75 -10.13 -6.09
CA ILE A 366 12.60 -10.66 -5.32
C ILE A 366 11.34 -10.74 -6.18
N ALA A 367 11.04 -9.71 -6.96
CA ALA A 367 9.84 -9.68 -7.79
C ALA A 367 9.87 -10.77 -8.88
N SER A 368 11.02 -11.00 -9.51
CA SER A 368 11.18 -12.05 -10.53
C SER A 368 10.97 -13.46 -9.98
N SER A 369 11.43 -13.75 -8.75
CA SER A 369 11.26 -15.08 -8.15
C SER A 369 9.80 -15.38 -7.75
N ARG A 370 9.00 -14.34 -7.51
CA ARG A 370 7.55 -14.46 -7.23
C ARG A 370 6.73 -14.67 -8.50
N ARG A 371 7.20 -14.18 -9.65
CA ARG A 371 6.53 -14.41 -10.94
C ARG A 371 6.69 -15.85 -11.44
N SER A 372 7.79 -16.53 -11.10
CA SER A 372 8.02 -17.92 -11.49
C SER A 372 7.22 -18.94 -10.67
N SER A 373 6.46 -18.53 -9.65
CA SER A 373 5.59 -19.41 -8.85
C SER A 373 4.10 -19.33 -9.22
N SER A 374 3.74 -18.62 -10.29
CA SER A 374 2.35 -18.49 -10.76
C SER A 374 2.10 -19.01 -12.17
N SER A 375 2.80 -20.06 -12.63
CA SER A 375 2.41 -20.78 -13.84
C SER A 375 1.17 -21.64 -13.54
N GLY A 376 0.01 -21.00 -13.55
CA GLY A 376 -1.29 -21.61 -13.32
C GLY A 376 -2.42 -20.61 -13.53
N GLY A 377 -2.72 -20.32 -14.81
CA GLY A 377 -4.06 -19.87 -15.25
C GLY A 377 -4.33 -18.36 -15.31
N GLY A 378 -4.67 -17.88 -16.53
CA GLY A 378 -5.54 -16.72 -16.72
C GLY A 378 -4.87 -15.48 -17.31
N GLY A 379 -5.07 -15.27 -18.62
CA GLY A 379 -4.68 -14.04 -19.31
C GLY A 379 -5.40 -12.81 -18.77
N GLY A 380 -4.66 -11.71 -18.69
CA GLY A 380 -5.18 -10.40 -18.34
C GLY A 380 -4.43 -9.33 -19.11
N PHE A 381 -5.02 -8.89 -20.21
CA PHE A 381 -4.60 -7.68 -20.91
C PHE A 381 -4.71 -6.49 -19.96
N SER A 382 -3.59 -5.82 -19.68
CA SER A 382 -3.59 -4.46 -19.19
C SER A 382 -3.20 -3.56 -20.37
N SER A 383 -4.21 -3.00 -21.02
CA SER A 383 -4.03 -1.87 -21.90
C SER A 383 -3.59 -0.69 -21.04
N GLY A 384 -2.27 -0.49 -20.99
CA GLY A 384 -1.71 0.80 -20.61
C GLY A 384 -2.02 1.78 -21.74
N SER A 385 -2.98 2.67 -21.53
CA SER A 385 -3.07 3.90 -22.31
C SER A 385 -2.68 5.06 -21.42
N SER A 386 -1.63 5.71 -21.90
CA SER A 386 -1.00 6.95 -21.48
C SER A 386 -2.02 8.06 -21.18
N GLY A 387 -1.94 8.62 -19.98
CA GLY A 387 -2.53 9.91 -19.65
C GLY A 387 -1.47 10.79 -19.01
N GLY A 388 -0.82 11.62 -19.82
CA GLY A 388 0.21 12.55 -19.35
C GLY A 388 0.75 13.39 -20.50
N GLY A 389 0.24 14.60 -20.65
CA GLY A 389 0.69 15.58 -21.63
C GLY A 389 0.03 16.92 -21.39
N GLY A 390 0.48 17.62 -20.35
CA GLY A 390 0.27 19.06 -20.21
C GLY A 390 1.50 19.78 -20.77
N SER A 391 1.27 20.73 -21.68
CA SER A 391 2.23 21.79 -22.01
C SER A 391 1.50 23.12 -22.16
N ARG A 392 2.12 24.13 -21.54
CA ARG A 392 1.78 25.55 -21.49
C ARG A 392 2.23 26.27 -22.77
N GLY A 393 1.66 27.47 -22.97
CA GLY A 393 2.22 28.60 -23.74
C GLY A 393 1.68 28.67 -25.16
N GLY A 394 1.25 29.79 -25.73
CA GLY A 394 1.43 31.21 -25.39
C GLY A 394 1.71 31.99 -26.69
N GLY A 395 1.05 33.13 -26.91
CA GLY A 395 1.27 34.08 -28.02
C GLY A 395 0.64 33.66 -29.36
N GLY A 396 -0.15 34.46 -30.08
CA GLY A 396 -0.19 35.92 -30.16
C GLY A 396 0.85 36.42 -31.16
N GLY A 397 0.42 36.75 -32.38
CA GLY A 397 1.25 37.43 -33.38
C GLY A 397 0.85 37.15 -34.83
N PHE A 398 0.10 38.08 -35.43
CA PHE A 398 0.27 38.46 -36.82
C PHE A 398 1.52 39.33 -36.96
#